data_AF-A0A954VBV7-F1
#
_entry.id   AF-A0A954VBV7-F1
#
_cell.length_a   1.000
_cell.length_b   1.000
_cell.length_c   1.000
_cell.angle_alpha   90.00
_cell.angle_beta   90.00
_cell.angle_gamma   90.00
#
_symmetry.space_group_name_H-M   'P 1'
#
loop_
_entity.id
_entity.type
_entity.pdbx_description
1 polymer ?
#
loop_
_entity_poly.entity_id
_entity_poly.type
_entity_poly.pdbx_seq_one_letter_code
_entity_poly.pdbx_strand_id
1 'polypeptide(L)'
;MGRLTTARLLVAMALVATVGAPWAEGAINWDGGGGSNWWFDPTNWGRETPTPPCPCLPPAQDDGTGIPTRTDLQVNNGTGAWDLTGEGVVYDPVNDPFFPAASGLSYPTGSAATAIVGSDYGPEHLYRFYVSRNTTQSNLITIKSGDMVIESTTIVGRSGSTVDEQNLGRVNQVGGRVRLPLTTLDIGLSETSGWGNGIWDYQGGTLEVSLESGDGIRLGHGSTSTGASGTSSFIVRNPDSGGHVRTWNYNSASYTGDSDPAVSDLDPDGVARGIATTEFHFENANTRPIQVAQRLRINNGFRESTGGTMSSRLDLVLNEAPTVDGNGIPQSLGLFDIGYDVGFGDIAEPVSGLGDVDGDLINDAVFSNADGSKYLFEGETVTATFGQSTYNWTISYSGNITWADGDNSVVDSITGTGSGLDVVLIGLSSEVIQSLLGDYNGNGSVDAADYTIWKDSFGSTTDLAADGNGNGTIDAADYTIWKDNFGSSLAGVATSAVPEPASLTLFALLLGAVTIVIRRK
;
A
#
# COMPACT_ATOMS: atom_id res chain seq x y z
N MET A 1 92.82 2.98 31.86
CA MET A 1 92.55 1.63 31.33
C MET A 1 91.35 1.06 32.07
N GLY A 2 90.14 1.24 31.55
CA GLY A 2 88.92 0.68 32.14
C GLY A 2 88.13 -0.03 31.06
N ARG A 3 87.89 -1.32 31.23
CA ARG A 3 86.91 -2.07 30.44
C ARG A 3 85.97 -2.75 31.41
N LEU A 4 84.77 -2.19 31.51
CA LEU A 4 83.59 -2.83 32.10
C LEU A 4 83.02 -3.84 31.10
N THR A 5 82.49 -4.90 31.68
CA THR A 5 81.66 -5.97 31.14
C THR A 5 80.41 -5.45 30.42
N THR A 6 80.13 -5.95 29.21
CA THR A 6 78.84 -5.73 28.52
C THR A 6 78.14 -7.07 28.30
N ALA A 7 76.95 -7.16 28.87
CA ALA A 7 76.02 -8.27 28.80
C ALA A 7 75.36 -8.41 27.42
N ARG A 8 74.95 -9.63 27.09
CA ARG A 8 74.17 -9.97 25.90
C ARG A 8 72.79 -9.31 25.97
N LEU A 9 72.45 -8.52 24.95
CA LEU A 9 71.13 -7.94 24.75
C LEU A 9 70.27 -8.94 23.97
N LEU A 10 69.29 -9.57 24.62
CA LEU A 10 68.15 -10.19 23.94
C LEU A 10 67.23 -9.05 23.49
N VAL A 11 67.03 -8.92 22.18
CA VAL A 11 65.99 -8.04 21.62
C VAL A 11 64.66 -8.79 21.73
N ALA A 12 63.85 -8.41 22.71
CA ALA A 12 62.43 -8.77 22.73
C ALA A 12 61.71 -7.86 21.74
N MET A 13 61.29 -8.42 20.59
CA MET A 13 60.30 -7.79 19.72
C MET A 13 58.96 -7.78 20.48
N ALA A 14 58.57 -6.63 21.01
CA ALA A 14 57.20 -6.38 21.40
C ALA A 14 56.36 -6.25 20.12
N LEU A 15 55.66 -7.32 19.74
CA LEU A 15 54.56 -7.23 18.80
C LEU A 15 53.44 -6.45 19.51
N VAL A 16 53.39 -5.14 19.29
CA VAL A 16 52.20 -4.35 19.63
C VAL A 16 51.14 -4.79 18.65
N ALA A 17 50.29 -5.73 19.06
CA ALA A 17 49.02 -5.96 18.41
C ALA A 17 48.17 -4.71 18.66
N THR A 18 48.19 -3.76 17.72
CA THR A 18 47.11 -2.81 17.58
C THR A 18 45.88 -3.62 17.22
N VAL A 19 45.06 -3.94 18.22
CA VAL A 19 43.68 -4.36 17.99
C VAL A 19 42.95 -3.10 17.52
N GLY A 20 43.06 -2.81 16.22
CA GLY A 20 42.06 -1.97 15.56
C GLY A 20 40.79 -2.81 15.51
N ALA A 21 39.85 -2.54 16.40
CA ALA A 21 38.48 -2.97 16.18
C ALA A 21 38.05 -2.39 14.81
N PRO A 22 37.41 -3.17 13.92
CA PRO A 22 36.87 -2.61 12.70
C PRO A 22 35.79 -1.58 13.08
N TRP A 23 35.90 -0.39 12.51
CA TRP A 23 34.84 0.60 12.55
C TRP A 23 33.76 0.06 11.62
N ALA A 24 32.59 -0.25 12.17
CA ALA A 24 31.42 -0.49 11.35
C ALA A 24 30.76 0.87 11.10
N GLU A 25 30.59 1.21 9.82
CA GLU A 25 29.81 2.33 9.32
C GLU A 25 28.34 1.90 9.21
N GLY A 26 27.40 2.76 9.57
CA GLY A 26 25.98 2.46 9.45
C GLY A 26 25.10 3.68 9.69
N ALA A 27 23.94 3.71 9.05
CA ALA A 27 22.88 4.65 9.35
C ALA A 27 22.60 4.69 10.86
N ILE A 28 22.29 5.86 11.42
CA ILE A 28 21.94 5.93 12.85
C ILE A 28 20.57 5.30 13.02
N ASN A 29 20.54 4.22 13.82
CA ASN A 29 19.32 3.48 14.09
C ASN A 29 18.51 4.16 15.18
N TRP A 30 17.24 4.43 14.91
CA TRP A 30 16.27 4.73 15.97
C TRP A 30 16.06 3.47 16.79
N ASP A 31 16.46 3.50 18.06
CA ASP A 31 16.42 2.36 18.99
C ASP A 31 15.38 2.55 20.12
N GLY A 32 14.68 3.69 20.12
CA GLY A 32 13.65 4.02 21.10
C GLY A 32 14.13 4.00 22.55
N GLY A 33 15.41 4.29 22.79
CA GLY A 33 15.99 4.34 24.14
C GLY A 33 15.38 5.41 25.07
N GLY A 34 14.68 6.40 24.52
CA GLY A 34 13.96 7.44 25.25
C GLY A 34 12.54 7.03 25.63
N GLY A 35 11.95 7.76 26.57
CA GLY A 35 10.54 7.58 26.97
C GLY A 35 9.53 8.23 26.02
N SER A 36 9.95 8.58 24.79
CA SER A 36 9.15 9.34 23.82
C SER A 36 9.25 8.75 22.42
N ASN A 37 8.25 8.99 21.58
CA ASN A 37 8.24 8.58 20.17
C ASN A 37 8.78 9.66 19.23
N TRP A 38 9.17 10.82 19.76
CA TRP A 38 9.64 11.94 18.96
C TRP A 38 10.93 11.59 18.23
N TRP A 39 10.96 11.81 16.92
CA TRP A 39 12.15 11.58 16.11
C TRP A 39 13.32 12.38 16.67
N PHE A 40 13.11 13.67 16.95
CA PHE A 40 14.19 14.58 17.28
C PHE A 40 14.68 14.48 18.73
N ASP A 41 14.14 13.53 19.51
CA ASP A 41 14.65 13.20 20.84
C ASP A 41 16.01 12.47 20.71
N PRO A 42 17.14 13.10 21.07
CA PRO A 42 18.46 12.51 20.89
C PRO A 42 18.70 11.29 21.78
N THR A 43 17.84 11.03 22.77
CA THR A 43 17.92 9.83 23.61
C THR A 43 17.37 8.57 22.92
N ASN A 44 16.65 8.74 21.81
CA ASN A 44 16.10 7.65 20.99
C ASN A 44 17.06 7.11 19.94
N TRP A 45 18.28 7.64 19.86
CA TRP A 45 19.22 7.33 18.79
C TRP A 45 20.33 6.40 19.28
N GLY A 46 20.54 5.33 18.51
CA GLY A 46 21.57 4.34 18.77
C GLY A 46 22.99 4.90 18.73
N ARG A 47 23.85 4.31 19.56
CA ARG A 47 25.20 4.79 19.87
C ARG A 47 26.23 4.39 18.80
N GLU A 48 26.11 4.93 17.59
CA GLU A 48 27.20 4.96 16.59
C GLU A 48 27.81 6.37 16.41
N THR A 49 27.57 7.28 17.36
CA THR A 49 28.22 8.60 17.34
C THR A 49 29.75 8.46 17.43
N PRO A 50 30.52 9.13 16.55
CA PRO A 50 31.98 9.17 16.65
C PRO A 50 32.45 9.61 18.04
N THR A 51 33.59 9.09 18.49
CA THR A 51 34.29 9.61 19.68
C THR A 51 35.55 10.36 19.23
N PRO A 52 35.69 11.67 19.56
CA PRO A 52 34.85 12.50 20.43
C PRO A 52 33.50 12.90 19.78
N PRO A 53 32.47 13.22 20.59
CA PRO A 53 31.13 13.53 20.10
C PRO A 53 31.13 14.75 19.16
N CYS A 54 30.59 14.57 17.95
CA CYS A 54 30.33 15.64 17.01
C CYS A 54 29.18 16.54 17.55
N PRO A 55 29.27 17.88 17.44
CA PRO A 55 28.18 18.80 17.75
C PRO A 55 27.08 18.84 16.67
N CYS A 56 27.03 17.85 15.78
CA CYS A 56 26.00 17.66 14.76
C CYS A 56 24.88 16.77 15.31
N LEU A 57 23.61 16.97 14.92
CA LEU A 57 22.65 15.91 15.21
C LEU A 57 22.83 14.81 14.18
N PRO A 58 22.74 13.56 14.65
CA PRO A 58 22.20 12.49 13.85
C PRO A 58 20.99 12.90 13.00
N PRO A 59 20.88 12.32 11.80
CA PRO A 59 21.73 11.24 11.31
C PRO A 59 22.92 11.79 10.52
N ALA A 60 24.18 11.42 10.79
CA ALA A 60 25.32 11.83 9.97
C ALA A 60 26.36 10.70 9.84
N GLN A 61 26.75 10.33 8.61
CA GLN A 61 27.73 9.28 8.32
C GLN A 61 29.15 9.86 8.31
N ASP A 62 30.04 9.31 9.12
CA ASP A 62 31.49 9.54 9.08
C ASP A 62 32.14 8.51 8.15
N ASP A 63 32.83 8.96 7.10
CA ASP A 63 33.53 8.13 6.11
C ASP A 63 34.96 7.76 6.57
N GLY A 64 35.22 7.85 7.87
CA GLY A 64 36.53 7.60 8.46
C GLY A 64 37.47 8.81 8.40
N THR A 65 36.99 9.97 7.94
CA THR A 65 37.75 11.24 7.96
C THR A 65 37.53 12.06 9.23
N GLY A 66 36.57 11.68 10.09
CA GLY A 66 36.22 12.40 11.31
C GLY A 66 35.29 13.60 11.08
N ILE A 67 34.85 13.83 9.84
CA ILE A 67 33.88 14.86 9.46
C ILE A 67 32.71 14.16 8.75
N PRO A 68 31.48 14.24 9.27
CA PRO A 68 30.35 13.64 8.60
C PRO A 68 30.09 14.29 7.23
N THR A 69 29.91 13.48 6.19
CA THR A 69 29.75 13.98 4.81
C THR A 69 28.31 13.83 4.29
N ARG A 70 27.47 13.04 4.95
CA ARG A 70 26.09 12.70 4.53
C ARG A 70 25.20 12.41 5.74
N THR A 71 23.88 12.34 5.56
CA THR A 71 22.90 12.13 6.63
C THR A 71 22.01 10.88 6.42
N ASP A 72 22.28 9.78 7.14
CA ASP A 72 21.60 8.47 6.95
C ASP A 72 20.71 8.06 8.13
N LEU A 73 19.39 7.89 7.93
CA LEU A 73 18.47 7.41 8.96
C LEU A 73 18.03 5.96 8.74
N GLN A 74 17.91 5.21 9.85
CA GLN A 74 17.24 3.91 9.88
C GLN A 74 16.28 3.78 11.07
N VAL A 75 15.07 3.29 10.84
CA VAL A 75 14.07 3.01 11.89
C VAL A 75 13.92 1.50 12.07
N ASN A 76 14.57 0.94 13.12
CA ASN A 76 14.51 -0.47 13.51
C ASN A 76 14.47 -0.68 15.04
N ASN A 77 13.40 -0.26 15.72
CA ASN A 77 13.22 -0.55 17.15
C ASN A 77 12.32 -1.78 17.39
N GLY A 78 11.41 -2.02 16.46
CA GLY A 78 10.50 -3.15 16.47
C GLY A 78 9.22 -2.93 17.27
N THR A 79 8.10 -3.20 16.62
CA THR A 79 6.76 -3.20 17.20
C THR A 79 6.16 -4.59 17.01
N GLY A 80 6.71 -5.59 17.70
CA GLY A 80 6.34 -7.01 17.50
C GLY A 80 6.42 -7.48 16.04
N ALA A 81 5.87 -8.67 15.76
CA ALA A 81 5.56 -9.07 14.39
C ALA A 81 4.16 -8.53 14.09
N TRP A 82 4.05 -7.55 13.19
CA TRP A 82 2.79 -6.97 12.69
C TRP A 82 1.95 -6.17 13.70
N ASP A 83 2.43 -5.93 14.93
CA ASP A 83 1.78 -5.04 15.90
C ASP A 83 2.19 -3.58 15.65
N LEU A 84 1.68 -3.00 14.56
CA LEU A 84 1.89 -1.59 14.22
C LEU A 84 0.82 -0.68 14.84
N THR A 85 0.44 -0.95 16.10
CA THR A 85 -0.54 -0.12 16.80
C THR A 85 0.09 1.20 17.26
N GLY A 86 -0.68 2.30 17.20
CA GLY A 86 -0.23 3.63 17.59
C GLY A 86 0.50 4.39 16.47
N GLU A 87 1.45 5.25 16.85
CA GLU A 87 2.08 6.20 15.92
C GLU A 87 3.50 5.81 15.49
N GLY A 88 4.10 4.81 16.14
CA GLY A 88 5.52 4.47 15.92
C GLY A 88 6.44 5.66 16.21
N VAL A 89 7.48 5.84 15.39
CA VAL A 89 8.32 7.06 15.41
C VAL A 89 7.51 8.24 14.87
N VAL A 90 7.58 9.40 15.50
CA VAL A 90 6.83 10.58 15.07
C VAL A 90 7.78 11.65 14.53
N TYR A 91 7.60 11.98 13.25
CA TYR A 91 8.19 13.15 12.61
C TYR A 91 7.15 14.28 12.57
N ASP A 92 7.36 15.32 13.37
CA ASP A 92 6.45 16.47 13.47
C ASP A 92 7.23 17.70 13.94
N PRO A 93 8.13 18.27 13.12
CA PRO A 93 9.00 19.37 13.54
C PRO A 93 8.23 20.60 14.07
N VAL A 94 6.96 20.77 13.68
CA VAL A 94 6.09 21.84 14.19
C VAL A 94 5.77 21.65 15.68
N ASN A 95 5.54 20.41 16.13
CA ASN A 95 5.11 20.12 17.51
C ASN A 95 6.16 19.39 18.36
N ASP A 96 7.26 18.93 17.75
CA ASP A 96 8.31 18.19 18.44
C ASP A 96 9.11 19.13 19.36
N PRO A 97 9.12 18.89 20.70
CA PRO A 97 9.79 19.76 21.65
C PRO A 97 11.32 19.75 21.52
N PHE A 98 11.89 18.76 20.83
CA PHE A 98 13.32 18.62 20.61
C PHE A 98 13.78 19.24 19.29
N PHE A 99 12.87 19.56 18.36
CA PHE A 99 13.21 20.15 17.06
C PHE A 99 13.94 21.52 17.15
N PRO A 100 13.64 22.44 18.08
CA PRO A 100 14.40 23.69 18.20
C PRO A 100 15.88 23.46 18.57
N ALA A 101 16.16 22.44 19.37
CA ALA A 101 17.54 22.02 19.62
C ALA A 101 18.13 21.35 18.39
N ALA A 102 17.31 20.59 17.65
CA ALA A 102 17.74 19.90 16.45
C ALA A 102 18.21 20.87 15.34
N SER A 103 17.33 21.80 14.98
CA SER A 103 17.56 22.85 13.99
C SER A 103 18.76 23.77 14.30
N GLY A 104 19.20 23.85 15.56
CA GLY A 104 20.31 24.69 15.98
C GLY A 104 21.71 24.09 15.77
N LEU A 105 21.83 22.84 15.33
CA LEU A 105 23.14 22.19 15.17
C LEU A 105 23.71 22.28 13.75
N SER A 106 24.95 21.84 13.63
CA SER A 106 25.67 21.79 12.35
C SER A 106 25.40 20.49 11.61
N TYR A 107 25.24 20.59 10.29
CA TYR A 107 25.00 19.46 9.41
C TYR A 107 26.06 19.40 8.30
N PRO A 108 26.28 18.23 7.67
CA PRO A 108 27.12 18.13 6.49
C PRO A 108 26.69 19.10 5.40
N THR A 109 27.64 19.45 4.52
CA THR A 109 27.36 20.26 3.34
C THR A 109 27.68 19.50 2.05
N GLY A 110 27.13 19.94 0.93
CA GLY A 110 27.37 19.36 -0.38
C GLY A 110 26.28 18.40 -0.85
N SER A 111 25.06 18.52 -0.33
CA SER A 111 23.89 17.85 -0.89
C SER A 111 23.76 18.13 -2.40
N ALA A 112 23.57 17.08 -3.20
CA ALA A 112 23.30 17.22 -4.62
C ALA A 112 21.92 17.86 -4.89
N ALA A 113 21.01 17.78 -3.91
CA ALA A 113 19.69 18.37 -3.98
C ALA A 113 19.66 19.86 -3.59
N THR A 114 20.75 20.45 -3.08
CA THR A 114 20.79 21.85 -2.60
C THR A 114 20.22 22.86 -3.59
N ALA A 115 20.55 22.73 -4.89
CA ALA A 115 20.06 23.64 -5.92
C ALA A 115 18.56 23.48 -6.23
N ILE A 116 17.99 22.30 -5.92
CA ILE A 116 16.58 21.95 -6.16
C ILE A 116 15.72 22.33 -4.96
N VAL A 117 16.21 22.08 -3.75
CA VAL A 117 15.43 22.26 -2.51
C VAL A 117 15.76 23.54 -1.76
N GLY A 118 16.85 24.23 -2.11
CA GLY A 118 17.23 25.52 -1.54
C GLY A 118 17.98 25.43 -0.21
N SER A 119 18.26 24.23 0.28
CA SER A 119 19.00 23.97 1.51
C SER A 119 19.92 22.77 1.38
N ASP A 120 21.02 22.79 2.11
CA ASP A 120 21.88 21.63 2.29
C ASP A 120 21.26 20.64 3.30
N TYR A 121 22.01 19.62 3.72
CA TYR A 121 21.55 18.68 4.74
C TYR A 121 21.14 19.39 6.06
N GLY A 122 20.18 18.81 6.76
CA GLY A 122 19.56 19.39 7.94
C GLY A 122 18.69 18.37 8.69
N PRO A 123 17.98 18.76 9.75
CA PRO A 123 17.02 17.87 10.43
C PRO A 123 15.88 17.41 9.50
N GLU A 124 15.64 18.20 8.46
CA GLU A 124 14.59 18.06 7.46
C GLU A 124 15.14 17.55 6.10
N HIS A 125 16.47 17.48 5.93
CA HIS A 125 17.10 17.08 4.67
C HIS A 125 18.13 15.97 4.90
N LEU A 126 17.77 14.78 4.43
CA LEU A 126 18.45 13.51 4.63
C LEU A 126 19.12 13.03 3.35
N TYR A 127 20.24 12.34 3.47
CA TYR A 127 20.81 11.57 2.38
C TYR A 127 20.04 10.27 2.15
N ARG A 128 19.81 9.45 3.19
CA ARG A 128 19.10 8.15 3.07
C ARG A 128 18.05 7.97 4.16
N PHE A 129 16.99 7.25 3.81
CA PHE A 129 15.88 6.95 4.72
C PHE A 129 15.47 5.49 4.64
N TYR A 130 15.51 4.80 5.78
CA TYR A 130 15.17 3.38 5.86
C TYR A 130 14.16 3.09 6.96
N VAL A 131 13.15 2.29 6.67
CA VAL A 131 12.21 1.73 7.65
C VAL A 131 12.24 0.22 7.53
N SER A 132 12.55 -0.49 8.62
CA SER A 132 12.72 -1.95 8.62
C SER A 132 13.77 -2.43 7.63
N ARG A 133 15.04 -2.04 7.82
CA ARG A 133 16.18 -2.51 7.02
C ARG A 133 17.08 -3.44 7.84
N ASN A 134 17.45 -4.61 7.33
CA ASN A 134 18.33 -5.56 8.04
C ASN A 134 17.82 -5.97 9.44
N THR A 135 16.49 -6.01 9.62
CA THR A 135 15.83 -6.44 10.86
C THR A 135 14.68 -7.38 10.51
N THR A 136 14.31 -8.28 11.41
CA THR A 136 13.10 -9.11 11.30
C THR A 136 11.90 -8.46 11.99
N GLN A 137 12.10 -7.31 12.62
CA GLN A 137 11.03 -6.60 13.32
C GLN A 137 10.18 -5.76 12.37
N SER A 138 8.91 -5.55 12.74
CA SER A 138 8.06 -4.57 12.07
C SER A 138 8.34 -3.16 12.63
N ASN A 139 8.34 -2.12 11.80
CA ASN A 139 8.59 -0.75 12.22
C ASN A 139 7.61 0.21 11.55
N LEU A 140 7.18 1.20 12.33
CA LEU A 140 6.26 2.25 11.92
C LEU A 140 6.90 3.61 12.17
N ILE A 141 6.75 4.50 11.19
CA ILE A 141 6.95 5.93 11.35
C ILE A 141 5.72 6.70 10.85
N THR A 142 5.33 7.72 11.59
CA THR A 142 4.26 8.67 11.23
C THR A 142 4.87 10.05 10.95
N ILE A 143 4.67 10.55 9.74
CA ILE A 143 5.04 11.89 9.28
C ILE A 143 3.79 12.78 9.37
N LYS A 144 3.83 13.81 10.23
CA LYS A 144 2.66 14.66 10.52
C LYS A 144 2.76 16.06 9.93
N SER A 145 3.95 16.65 9.89
CA SER A 145 4.18 18.03 9.45
C SER A 145 5.61 18.23 8.95
N GLY A 146 5.94 19.45 8.52
CA GLY A 146 7.29 19.82 8.09
C GLY A 146 7.64 19.41 6.67
N ASP A 147 8.82 19.83 6.24
CA ASP A 147 9.40 19.45 4.95
C ASP A 147 10.42 18.33 5.19
N MET A 148 10.24 17.17 4.56
CA MET A 148 11.21 16.08 4.59
C MET A 148 11.77 15.86 3.18
N VAL A 149 13.05 16.14 3.00
CA VAL A 149 13.77 15.89 1.75
C VAL A 149 14.68 14.69 1.94
N ILE A 150 14.65 13.73 1.01
CA ILE A 150 15.53 12.58 0.99
C ILE A 150 16.24 12.51 -0.36
N GLU A 151 17.57 12.64 -0.36
CA GLU A 151 18.36 12.79 -1.58
C GLU A 151 18.67 11.46 -2.29
N SER A 152 18.74 10.36 -1.54
CA SER A 152 19.22 9.07 -2.01
C SER A 152 18.37 7.91 -1.47
N THR A 153 18.92 6.70 -1.53
CA THR A 153 18.23 5.42 -1.32
C THR A 153 17.18 5.50 -0.21
N THR A 154 15.92 5.35 -0.60
CA THR A 154 14.78 5.33 0.31
C THR A 154 14.11 3.97 0.25
N ILE A 155 14.03 3.29 1.39
CA ILE A 155 13.46 1.94 1.45
C ILE A 155 12.48 1.80 2.61
N VAL A 156 11.28 1.32 2.29
CA VAL A 156 10.26 0.94 3.27
C VAL A 156 10.05 -0.56 3.18
N GLY A 157 10.51 -1.29 4.19
CA GLY A 157 10.34 -2.74 4.25
C GLY A 157 11.31 -3.50 3.36
N ARG A 158 12.57 -3.59 3.78
CA ARG A 158 13.60 -4.39 3.09
C ARG A 158 13.82 -5.67 3.86
N SER A 159 13.86 -6.83 3.21
CA SER A 159 14.05 -8.10 3.90
C SER A 159 15.25 -8.09 4.86
N GLY A 160 15.12 -8.86 5.95
CA GLY A 160 16.19 -9.04 6.91
C GLY A 160 17.27 -10.01 6.42
N SER A 161 18.36 -10.10 7.16
CA SER A 161 19.45 -11.06 6.91
C SER A 161 19.12 -12.50 7.31
N THR A 162 17.86 -12.80 7.64
CA THR A 162 17.41 -14.11 8.11
C THR A 162 16.42 -14.73 7.13
N VAL A 163 16.74 -15.93 6.67
CA VAL A 163 15.95 -16.73 5.71
C VAL A 163 14.54 -16.96 6.24
N ASP A 164 13.56 -16.73 5.37
CA ASP A 164 12.12 -16.92 5.60
C ASP A 164 11.51 -16.08 6.73
N GLU A 165 12.24 -15.10 7.26
CA GLU A 165 11.71 -14.14 8.23
C GLU A 165 11.11 -12.94 7.50
N GLN A 166 9.89 -12.61 7.87
CA GLN A 166 9.18 -11.43 7.36
C GLN A 166 9.49 -10.23 8.26
N ASN A 167 9.65 -9.06 7.64
CA ASN A 167 9.54 -7.79 8.32
C ASN A 167 8.48 -6.93 7.64
N LEU A 168 7.99 -5.92 8.35
CA LEU A 168 7.11 -4.92 7.78
C LEU A 168 7.67 -3.53 8.07
N GLY A 169 7.99 -2.75 7.03
CA GLY A 169 8.18 -1.31 7.16
C GLY A 169 6.88 -0.59 6.84
N ARG A 170 6.43 0.33 7.70
CA ARG A 170 5.27 1.17 7.43
C ARG A 170 5.59 2.64 7.61
N VAL A 171 5.17 3.45 6.65
CA VAL A 171 5.15 4.91 6.73
C VAL A 171 3.70 5.37 6.69
N ASN A 172 3.27 6.12 7.70
CA ASN A 172 2.01 6.85 7.67
C ASN A 172 2.33 8.32 7.40
N GLN A 173 1.99 8.84 6.23
CA GLN A 173 2.14 10.26 5.92
C GLN A 173 0.80 10.96 6.12
N VAL A 174 0.61 11.57 7.28
CA VAL A 174 -0.63 12.27 7.66
C VAL A 174 -0.62 13.73 7.22
N GLY A 175 0.56 14.27 6.92
CA GLY A 175 0.74 15.63 6.45
C GLY A 175 2.18 15.91 6.04
N GLY A 176 2.55 17.19 6.00
CA GLY A 176 3.88 17.64 5.62
C GLY A 176 4.18 17.47 4.12
N ARG A 177 5.40 17.83 3.72
CA ARG A 177 5.89 17.73 2.35
C ARG A 177 7.07 16.79 2.29
N VAL A 178 6.89 15.62 1.71
CA VAL A 178 7.93 14.61 1.51
C VAL A 178 8.43 14.67 0.06
N ARG A 179 9.74 14.84 -0.14
CA ARG A 179 10.36 15.00 -1.46
C ARG A 179 11.57 14.09 -1.62
N LEU A 180 11.59 13.31 -2.68
CA LEU A 180 12.69 12.47 -3.12
C LEU A 180 13.14 12.93 -4.52
N PRO A 181 13.78 14.11 -4.66
CA PRO A 181 13.94 14.75 -5.97
C PRO A 181 14.81 13.95 -6.94
N LEU A 182 15.85 13.29 -6.42
CA LEU A 182 16.93 12.66 -7.19
C LEU A 182 16.99 11.14 -7.04
N THR A 183 15.98 10.54 -6.43
CA THR A 183 16.01 9.13 -6.06
C THR A 183 14.64 8.49 -6.06
N THR A 184 14.65 7.17 -6.05
CA THR A 184 13.48 6.31 -6.13
C THR A 184 12.98 5.97 -4.73
N LEU A 185 11.64 5.89 -4.57
CA LEU A 185 11.00 5.32 -3.39
C LEU A 185 10.79 3.82 -3.62
N ASP A 186 11.51 2.98 -2.87
CA ASP A 186 11.35 1.53 -2.93
C ASP A 186 10.53 0.99 -1.76
N ILE A 187 9.50 0.22 -2.05
CA ILE A 187 8.58 -0.37 -1.04
C ILE A 187 8.54 -1.89 -1.21
N GLY A 188 8.83 -2.64 -0.15
CA GLY A 188 8.84 -4.10 -0.15
C GLY A 188 10.00 -4.68 -0.96
N LEU A 189 11.24 -4.42 -0.51
CA LEU A 189 12.47 -4.82 -1.20
C LEU A 189 12.99 -6.18 -0.72
N SER A 190 13.43 -7.06 -1.62
CA SER A 190 14.11 -8.30 -1.26
C SER A 190 15.63 -8.22 -1.31
N GLU A 191 16.27 -9.07 -0.50
CA GLU A 191 17.68 -9.42 -0.51
C GLU A 191 17.84 -10.94 -0.48
N THR A 192 19.09 -11.40 -0.64
CA THR A 192 19.54 -12.79 -0.77
C THR A 192 18.99 -13.79 0.23
N SER A 193 18.51 -13.33 1.37
CA SER A 193 18.07 -14.17 2.48
C SER A 193 16.68 -13.86 2.99
N GLY A 194 15.76 -13.22 2.26
CA GLY A 194 14.40 -13.06 2.79
C GLY A 194 13.46 -12.16 1.96
N TRP A 195 12.27 -11.92 2.53
CA TRP A 195 11.14 -11.24 1.89
C TRP A 195 10.85 -9.91 2.58
N GLY A 196 10.99 -8.79 1.87
CA GLY A 196 10.68 -7.47 2.42
C GLY A 196 9.22 -7.13 2.22
N ASN A 197 8.55 -6.67 3.28
CA ASN A 197 7.19 -6.15 3.18
C ASN A 197 7.16 -4.67 3.55
N GLY A 198 6.48 -3.86 2.73
CA GLY A 198 6.47 -2.41 2.88
C GLY A 198 5.08 -1.83 2.68
N ILE A 199 4.70 -0.85 3.50
CA ILE A 199 3.49 -0.07 3.33
C ILE A 199 3.84 1.41 3.37
N TRP A 200 3.41 2.15 2.35
CA TRP A 200 3.31 3.60 2.45
C TRP A 200 1.83 3.98 2.42
N ASP A 201 1.35 4.53 3.52
CA ASP A 201 -0.03 4.99 3.70
C ASP A 201 -0.03 6.52 3.64
N TYR A 202 -0.36 7.04 2.46
CA TYR A 202 -0.53 8.46 2.22
C TYR A 202 -1.92 8.89 2.69
N GLN A 203 -1.96 9.70 3.73
CA GLN A 203 -3.17 10.22 4.36
C GLN A 203 -3.28 11.76 4.29
N GLY A 204 -2.28 12.46 3.73
CA GLY A 204 -2.31 13.92 3.54
C GLY A 204 -0.94 14.54 3.27
N GLY A 205 -0.93 15.83 2.94
CA GLY A 205 0.30 16.58 2.60
C GLY A 205 0.70 16.46 1.14
N THR A 206 1.99 16.50 0.82
CA THR A 206 2.47 16.28 -0.56
C THR A 206 3.59 15.25 -0.58
N LEU A 207 3.55 14.34 -1.54
CA LEU A 207 4.63 13.38 -1.81
C LEU A 207 5.13 13.57 -3.25
N GLU A 208 6.40 13.91 -3.42
CA GLU A 208 7.04 14.11 -4.73
C GLU A 208 8.22 13.15 -4.88
N VAL A 209 8.22 12.28 -5.90
CA VAL A 209 9.25 11.24 -6.07
C VAL A 209 9.89 11.28 -7.46
N SER A 210 11.22 11.37 -7.50
CA SER A 210 12.08 11.35 -8.70
C SER A 210 11.76 12.39 -9.78
N LEU A 211 11.14 13.52 -9.44
CA LEU A 211 10.73 14.52 -10.45
C LEU A 211 11.91 15.18 -11.18
N GLU A 212 13.13 15.08 -10.63
CA GLU A 212 14.35 15.60 -11.27
C GLU A 212 15.25 14.48 -11.81
N SER A 213 15.31 13.35 -11.09
CA SER A 213 16.04 12.15 -11.52
C SER A 213 15.59 10.92 -10.71
N GLY A 214 15.62 9.75 -11.33
CA GLY A 214 15.27 8.48 -10.71
C GLY A 214 14.16 7.75 -11.46
N ASP A 215 13.66 6.66 -10.86
CA ASP A 215 12.63 5.80 -11.47
C ASP A 215 11.24 6.01 -10.86
N GLY A 216 11.07 6.94 -9.92
CA GLY A 216 9.79 7.25 -9.26
C GLY A 216 9.48 6.34 -8.07
N ILE A 217 8.25 5.86 -8.00
CA ILE A 217 7.81 4.91 -6.96
C ILE A 217 7.94 3.50 -7.53
N ARG A 218 8.50 2.58 -6.73
CA ARG A 218 8.61 1.16 -7.07
C ARG A 218 8.09 0.29 -5.95
N LEU A 219 7.12 -0.55 -6.28
CA LEU A 219 6.51 -1.52 -5.38
C LEU A 219 6.97 -2.93 -5.72
N GLY A 220 7.20 -3.72 -4.67
CA GLY A 220 7.46 -5.14 -4.78
C GLY A 220 8.71 -5.42 -5.58
N HIS A 221 9.75 -4.59 -5.40
CA HIS A 221 10.97 -4.63 -6.19
C HIS A 221 11.97 -5.69 -5.69
N GLY A 222 12.44 -6.58 -6.57
CA GLY A 222 13.57 -7.48 -6.28
C GLY A 222 14.89 -6.94 -6.84
N SER A 223 15.89 -6.65 -5.99
CA SER A 223 17.19 -6.16 -6.47
C SER A 223 18.18 -7.30 -6.71
N THR A 224 18.44 -7.60 -7.99
CA THR A 224 19.73 -8.07 -8.51
C THR A 224 20.41 -9.32 -7.90
N SER A 225 19.70 -10.42 -7.63
CA SER A 225 20.17 -11.81 -7.92
C SER A 225 19.59 -12.93 -7.05
N THR A 226 18.84 -12.65 -5.99
CA THR A 226 18.38 -13.72 -5.08
C THR A 226 17.12 -13.31 -4.34
N GLY A 227 15.96 -13.66 -4.90
CA GLY A 227 14.66 -13.63 -4.23
C GLY A 227 13.70 -12.51 -4.63
N ALA A 228 12.42 -12.78 -4.44
CA ALA A 228 11.32 -11.85 -4.68
C ALA A 228 10.98 -11.01 -3.46
N SER A 229 10.43 -9.84 -3.71
CA SER A 229 9.74 -9.04 -2.70
C SER A 229 8.66 -9.86 -2.01
N GLY A 230 8.34 -9.54 -0.76
CA GLY A 230 7.17 -10.10 -0.10
C GLY A 230 5.90 -9.43 -0.63
N THR A 231 5.26 -8.66 0.24
CA THR A 231 4.06 -7.87 -0.04
C THR A 231 4.36 -6.40 0.09
N SER A 232 3.97 -5.61 -0.91
CA SER A 232 4.12 -4.16 -0.88
C SER A 232 2.77 -3.50 -1.10
N SER A 233 2.49 -2.44 -0.35
CA SER A 233 1.27 -1.65 -0.53
C SER A 233 1.57 -0.16 -0.58
N PHE A 234 0.93 0.50 -1.53
CA PHE A 234 0.83 1.96 -1.56
C PHE A 234 -0.64 2.33 -1.41
N ILE A 235 -0.99 2.90 -0.26
CA ILE A 235 -2.36 3.27 0.08
C ILE A 235 -2.49 4.77 -0.12
N VAL A 236 -3.45 5.18 -0.94
CA VAL A 236 -3.73 6.57 -1.24
C VAL A 236 -5.09 6.94 -0.71
N ARG A 237 -5.08 7.86 0.26
CA ARG A 237 -6.29 8.47 0.80
C ARG A 237 -6.54 9.85 0.21
N ASN A 238 -7.78 10.32 0.36
CA ASN A 238 -8.22 11.61 -0.13
C ASN A 238 -8.76 12.49 1.01
N PRO A 239 -7.91 12.91 1.96
CA PRO A 239 -8.35 13.77 3.04
C PRO A 239 -8.86 15.12 2.48
N ASP A 240 -9.71 15.80 3.25
CA ASP A 240 -10.13 17.18 2.95
C ASP A 240 -8.96 18.17 2.88
N SER A 241 -7.83 17.83 3.49
CA SER A 241 -6.60 18.58 3.32
C SER A 241 -6.13 18.46 1.87
N GLY A 242 -5.90 19.58 1.21
CA GLY A 242 -5.23 19.62 -0.10
C GLY A 242 -3.88 18.88 -0.07
N GLY A 243 -3.36 18.58 -1.26
CA GLY A 243 -2.14 17.77 -1.38
C GLY A 243 -2.01 17.08 -2.72
N HIS A 244 -0.99 16.25 -2.88
CA HIS A 244 -0.84 15.39 -4.06
C HIS A 244 0.18 14.28 -3.81
N VAL A 245 0.08 13.24 -4.65
CA VAL A 245 1.16 12.27 -4.87
C VAL A 245 1.64 12.44 -6.30
N ARG A 246 2.91 12.81 -6.46
CA ARG A 246 3.59 12.97 -7.75
C ARG A 246 4.78 12.06 -7.84
N THR A 247 4.94 11.44 -9.00
CA THR A 247 6.07 10.57 -9.25
C THR A 247 6.50 10.61 -10.72
N TRP A 248 7.78 10.39 -10.98
CA TRP A 248 8.27 10.30 -12.36
C TRP A 248 7.71 9.08 -13.11
N ASN A 249 7.99 7.87 -12.62
CA ASN A 249 7.24 6.68 -13.01
C ASN A 249 6.55 6.07 -11.78
N TYR A 250 5.55 5.22 -12.03
CA TYR A 250 4.99 4.36 -11.00
C TYR A 250 5.15 2.91 -11.45
N ASN A 251 5.91 2.12 -10.71
CA ASN A 251 6.23 0.74 -11.09
C ASN A 251 5.64 -0.24 -10.07
N SER A 252 4.58 -0.92 -10.47
CA SER A 252 3.92 -1.96 -9.69
C SER A 252 4.51 -3.34 -9.98
N ALA A 253 4.83 -4.06 -8.90
CA ALA A 253 5.37 -5.40 -8.89
C ALA A 253 6.61 -5.54 -9.79
N SER A 254 7.78 -5.06 -9.37
CA SER A 254 9.00 -5.12 -10.20
C SER A 254 9.91 -6.32 -9.89
N TYR A 255 10.21 -7.17 -10.86
CA TYR A 255 11.17 -8.27 -10.67
C TYR A 255 12.20 -8.31 -11.79
N THR A 256 13.45 -8.01 -11.44
CA THR A 256 14.52 -8.01 -12.44
C THR A 256 14.92 -9.43 -12.80
N GLY A 257 15.04 -10.38 -11.85
CA GLY A 257 15.28 -11.84 -12.04
C GLY A 257 16.39 -12.30 -13.02
N ASP A 258 17.03 -11.41 -13.75
CA ASP A 258 17.86 -11.70 -14.93
C ASP A 258 19.24 -12.28 -14.58
N SER A 259 19.54 -12.44 -13.28
CA SER A 259 20.76 -13.06 -12.78
C SER A 259 20.53 -14.28 -11.89
N ASP A 260 19.29 -14.78 -11.81
CA ASP A 260 18.99 -16.03 -11.11
C ASP A 260 19.34 -17.25 -11.99
N PRO A 261 20.34 -18.07 -11.62
CA PRO A 261 20.73 -19.22 -12.42
C PRO A 261 19.73 -20.39 -12.40
N ALA A 262 18.71 -20.40 -11.52
CA ALA A 262 17.70 -21.46 -11.50
C ALA A 262 16.44 -21.06 -10.72
N VAL A 263 15.27 -21.43 -11.26
CA VAL A 263 13.98 -21.29 -10.55
C VAL A 263 14.11 -21.83 -9.12
N SER A 264 13.79 -20.99 -8.15
CA SER A 264 13.93 -21.26 -6.73
C SER A 264 12.65 -20.99 -5.97
N ASP A 265 12.52 -21.53 -4.76
CA ASP A 265 11.42 -21.17 -3.86
C ASP A 265 11.49 -19.69 -3.46
N LEU A 266 12.55 -18.95 -3.81
CA LEU A 266 12.65 -17.52 -3.58
C LEU A 266 12.05 -16.68 -4.72
N ASP A 267 11.64 -17.28 -5.84
CA ASP A 267 10.97 -16.57 -6.93
C ASP A 267 9.58 -16.06 -6.53
N PRO A 268 9.10 -14.97 -7.18
CA PRO A 268 7.77 -14.46 -6.91
C PRO A 268 6.73 -15.47 -7.40
N ASP A 269 5.67 -15.67 -6.62
CA ASP A 269 4.58 -16.60 -6.92
C ASP A 269 3.25 -15.91 -7.23
N GLY A 270 3.15 -14.60 -7.00
CA GLY A 270 1.96 -13.78 -7.21
C GLY A 270 0.86 -13.99 -6.16
N VAL A 271 1.09 -14.85 -5.15
CA VAL A 271 0.09 -15.26 -4.14
C VAL A 271 0.51 -14.91 -2.73
N ALA A 272 1.76 -15.19 -2.37
CA ALA A 272 2.36 -14.79 -1.11
C ALA A 272 3.45 -13.73 -1.32
N ARG A 273 4.07 -13.72 -2.51
CA ARG A 273 5.34 -13.03 -2.77
C ARG A 273 5.35 -12.46 -4.19
N GLY A 274 6.04 -11.35 -4.39
CA GLY A 274 5.98 -10.58 -5.63
C GLY A 274 4.66 -9.81 -5.79
N ILE A 275 4.04 -9.44 -4.65
CA ILE A 275 2.76 -8.73 -4.64
C ILE A 275 3.00 -7.23 -4.45
N ALA A 276 2.42 -6.44 -5.34
CA ALA A 276 2.28 -5.00 -5.18
C ALA A 276 0.82 -4.61 -5.25
N THR A 277 0.31 -4.02 -4.17
CA THR A 277 -1.06 -3.53 -4.08
C THR A 277 -1.04 -2.01 -4.13
N THR A 278 -1.79 -1.43 -5.06
CA THR A 278 -2.15 -0.01 -5.00
C THR A 278 -3.59 0.08 -4.54
N GLU A 279 -3.81 0.73 -3.40
CA GLU A 279 -5.11 0.84 -2.75
C GLU A 279 -5.55 2.30 -2.78
N PHE A 280 -6.75 2.56 -3.30
CA PHE A 280 -7.36 3.89 -3.31
C PHE A 280 -8.51 3.93 -2.32
N HIS A 281 -8.53 4.94 -1.45
CA HIS A 281 -9.69 5.24 -0.62
C HIS A 281 -10.56 6.27 -1.32
N PHE A 282 -11.83 5.93 -1.49
CA PHE A 282 -12.87 6.89 -1.84
C PHE A 282 -13.39 7.55 -0.57
N GLU A 283 -13.03 8.82 -0.40
CA GLU A 283 -13.43 9.63 0.74
C GLU A 283 -13.50 11.11 0.31
N ASN A 284 -14.36 11.87 0.98
CA ASN A 284 -14.67 13.25 0.62
C ASN A 284 -15.14 13.39 -0.84
N ALA A 285 -15.99 12.44 -1.22
CA ALA A 285 -16.63 12.23 -2.50
C ALA A 285 -15.66 12.12 -3.68
N ASN A 286 -14.41 11.71 -3.46
CA ASN A 286 -13.41 11.53 -4.51
C ASN A 286 -12.33 10.51 -4.12
N THR A 287 -11.61 9.98 -5.11
CA THR A 287 -10.26 9.45 -4.90
C THR A 287 -9.24 10.56 -5.11
N ARG A 288 -8.01 10.32 -4.68
CA ARG A 288 -6.87 11.18 -5.03
C ARG A 288 -6.05 10.48 -6.13
N PRO A 289 -6.11 10.93 -7.40
CA PRO A 289 -5.32 10.31 -8.44
C PRO A 289 -3.82 10.50 -8.18
N ILE A 290 -3.03 9.47 -8.44
CA ILE A 290 -1.57 9.57 -8.46
C ILE A 290 -1.18 10.26 -9.77
N GLN A 291 -0.44 11.36 -9.65
CA GLN A 291 0.07 12.12 -10.79
C GLN A 291 1.42 11.54 -11.24
N VAL A 292 1.44 10.90 -12.40
CA VAL A 292 2.60 10.21 -12.96
C VAL A 292 3.12 11.00 -14.14
N ALA A 293 4.35 11.50 -14.06
CA ALA A 293 4.90 12.37 -15.09
C ALA A 293 5.20 11.61 -16.40
N GLN A 294 5.65 10.36 -16.32
CA GLN A 294 6.12 9.62 -17.49
C GLN A 294 5.35 8.32 -17.74
N ARG A 295 5.53 7.27 -16.92
CA ARG A 295 4.95 5.95 -17.19
C ARG A 295 4.41 5.25 -15.96
N LEU A 296 3.32 4.53 -16.17
CA LEU A 296 2.79 3.53 -15.26
C LEU A 296 3.21 2.14 -15.76
N ARG A 297 4.04 1.44 -14.98
CA ARG A 297 4.44 0.06 -15.27
C ARG A 297 3.72 -0.89 -14.34
N ILE A 298 2.99 -1.84 -14.89
CA ILE A 298 2.16 -2.75 -14.12
C ILE A 298 2.48 -4.16 -14.59
N ASN A 299 3.20 -4.89 -13.76
CA ASN A 299 3.61 -6.24 -14.10
C ASN A 299 2.70 -7.24 -13.42
N ASN A 300 2.04 -8.08 -14.21
CA ASN A 300 1.08 -9.03 -13.68
C ASN A 300 1.05 -10.30 -14.53
N GLY A 301 1.45 -11.42 -13.94
CA GLY A 301 1.56 -12.70 -14.60
C GLY A 301 2.98 -13.26 -14.62
N PHE A 302 3.12 -14.36 -15.36
CA PHE A 302 4.32 -15.19 -15.39
C PHE A 302 5.38 -14.65 -16.36
N ARG A 303 6.64 -14.61 -15.91
CA ARG A 303 7.79 -14.20 -16.73
C ARG A 303 8.69 -15.40 -17.01
N GLU A 304 8.61 -15.93 -18.23
CA GLU A 304 9.37 -17.12 -18.66
C GLU A 304 10.89 -16.99 -18.45
N SER A 305 11.46 -15.80 -18.69
CA SER A 305 12.90 -15.57 -18.56
C SER A 305 13.42 -15.69 -17.14
N THR A 306 12.54 -15.58 -16.15
CA THR A 306 12.89 -15.59 -14.73
C THR A 306 12.17 -16.68 -13.93
N GLY A 307 11.14 -17.33 -14.48
CA GLY A 307 10.34 -18.33 -13.77
C GLY A 307 9.43 -17.80 -12.66
N GLY A 308 9.42 -16.49 -12.42
CA GLY A 308 8.57 -15.83 -11.42
C GLY A 308 7.23 -15.33 -11.96
N THR A 309 6.23 -15.29 -11.09
CA THR A 309 4.90 -14.71 -11.33
C THR A 309 4.74 -13.43 -10.51
N MET A 310 4.56 -12.29 -11.18
CA MET A 310 4.30 -11.00 -10.53
C MET A 310 2.80 -10.78 -10.33
N SER A 311 2.41 -10.11 -9.25
CA SER A 311 1.01 -9.76 -9.02
C SER A 311 0.87 -8.28 -8.67
N SER A 312 0.50 -7.48 -9.67
CA SER A 312 0.06 -6.10 -9.46
C SER A 312 -1.44 -6.09 -9.18
N ARG A 313 -1.82 -5.58 -8.02
CA ARG A 313 -3.20 -5.58 -7.52
C ARG A 313 -3.71 -4.17 -7.35
N LEU A 314 -4.96 -3.97 -7.74
CA LEU A 314 -5.72 -2.75 -7.50
C LEU A 314 -6.77 -3.05 -6.43
N ASP A 315 -6.79 -2.23 -5.39
CA ASP A 315 -7.83 -2.26 -4.36
C ASP A 315 -8.52 -0.89 -4.27
N LEU A 316 -9.82 -0.92 -3.98
CA LEU A 316 -10.67 0.25 -3.83
C LEU A 316 -11.47 0.11 -2.55
N VAL A 317 -11.19 0.99 -1.60
CA VAL A 317 -11.88 1.07 -0.31
C VAL A 317 -12.86 2.23 -0.33
N LEU A 318 -14.11 1.97 0.00
CA LEU A 318 -15.14 3.01 0.08
C LEU A 318 -15.33 3.42 1.54
N ASN A 319 -15.02 4.67 1.88
CA ASN A 319 -15.28 5.23 3.20
C ASN A 319 -16.65 5.92 3.27
N GLU A 320 -17.26 6.18 2.11
CA GLU A 320 -18.63 6.63 1.97
C GLU A 320 -19.26 6.13 0.66
N ALA A 321 -20.57 6.34 0.50
CA ALA A 321 -21.30 5.93 -0.69
C ALA A 321 -20.92 6.81 -1.90
N PRO A 322 -20.40 6.22 -3.00
CA PRO A 322 -20.07 6.98 -4.20
C PRO A 322 -21.32 7.48 -4.92
N THR A 323 -21.24 8.70 -5.47
CA THR A 323 -22.27 9.31 -6.31
C THR A 323 -21.88 9.24 -7.79
N VAL A 324 -22.87 9.23 -8.68
CA VAL A 324 -22.62 9.30 -10.13
C VAL A 324 -23.39 10.41 -10.80
N ASP A 325 -22.85 10.86 -11.94
CA ASP A 325 -23.51 11.81 -12.82
C ASP A 325 -24.70 11.17 -13.56
N GLY A 326 -25.37 11.98 -14.39
CA GLY A 326 -26.54 11.55 -15.17
C GLY A 326 -26.25 10.47 -16.23
N ASN A 327 -24.98 10.14 -16.48
CA ASN A 327 -24.53 9.07 -17.38
C ASN A 327 -24.02 7.85 -16.60
N GLY A 328 -24.17 7.85 -15.27
CA GLY A 328 -23.67 6.79 -14.41
C GLY A 328 -22.16 6.84 -14.21
N ILE A 329 -21.45 7.90 -14.61
CA ILE A 329 -20.01 8.00 -14.38
C ILE A 329 -19.77 8.62 -12.98
N PRO A 330 -18.93 7.99 -12.14
CA PRO A 330 -18.40 8.63 -10.96
C PRO A 330 -17.38 9.65 -11.43
N GLN A 331 -17.74 10.93 -11.42
CA GLN A 331 -16.81 12.04 -11.74
C GLN A 331 -15.66 12.17 -10.74
N SER A 332 -15.56 11.23 -9.80
CA SER A 332 -14.70 11.25 -8.63
C SER A 332 -13.92 9.95 -8.41
N LEU A 333 -13.67 9.17 -9.48
CA LEU A 333 -12.85 7.95 -9.42
C LEU A 333 -11.72 7.96 -10.47
N GLY A 334 -10.79 8.91 -10.31
CA GLY A 334 -9.52 8.91 -11.03
C GLY A 334 -8.46 8.18 -10.22
N LEU A 335 -7.70 7.29 -10.85
CA LEU A 335 -6.71 6.46 -10.15
C LEU A 335 -5.29 6.95 -10.49
N PHE A 336 -4.97 7.03 -11.77
CA PHE A 336 -3.66 7.49 -12.25
C PHE A 336 -3.84 8.51 -13.37
N ASP A 337 -3.24 9.68 -13.20
CA ASP A 337 -3.09 10.70 -14.23
C ASP A 337 -1.69 10.59 -14.82
N ILE A 338 -1.60 10.11 -16.07
CA ILE A 338 -0.34 9.79 -16.72
C ILE A 338 -0.01 10.87 -17.75
N GLY A 339 1.20 11.39 -17.64
CA GLY A 339 1.61 12.58 -18.38
C GLY A 339 1.37 13.88 -17.62
N TYR A 340 1.24 13.82 -16.29
CA TYR A 340 1.10 15.02 -15.46
C TYR A 340 2.28 15.97 -15.67
N ASP A 341 1.97 17.23 -16.00
CA ASP A 341 2.93 18.34 -16.18
C ASP A 341 4.03 18.12 -17.25
N VAL A 342 3.91 17.09 -18.11
CA VAL A 342 4.78 16.96 -19.30
C VAL A 342 4.11 17.59 -20.52
N GLY A 343 4.54 18.81 -20.86
CA GLY A 343 4.07 19.54 -22.03
C GLY A 343 4.48 18.98 -23.41
N PHE A 344 4.68 17.66 -23.60
CA PHE A 344 5.12 17.07 -24.87
C PHE A 344 4.40 15.78 -25.24
N GLY A 345 4.18 15.60 -26.56
CA GLY A 345 3.32 14.62 -27.18
C GLY A 345 3.72 13.15 -27.04
N ASP A 346 2.72 12.32 -27.37
CA ASP A 346 2.73 10.86 -27.51
C ASP A 346 3.79 10.17 -26.65
N ILE A 347 3.54 10.12 -25.34
CA ILE A 347 4.24 9.17 -24.46
C ILE A 347 4.00 7.78 -25.05
N ALA A 348 5.05 7.20 -25.65
CA ALA A 348 4.99 5.83 -26.15
C ALA A 348 4.89 4.86 -24.97
N GLU A 349 3.85 4.03 -24.98
CA GLU A 349 3.47 3.08 -23.93
C GLU A 349 3.34 3.75 -22.56
N PRO A 350 2.31 4.60 -22.35
CA PRO A 350 2.09 5.32 -21.08
C PRO A 350 1.77 4.35 -19.93
N VAL A 351 1.08 3.25 -20.27
CA VAL A 351 0.83 2.08 -19.45
C VAL A 351 1.55 0.91 -20.11
N SER A 352 2.33 0.12 -19.36
CA SER A 352 3.10 -1.02 -19.91
C SER A 352 3.36 -2.09 -18.83
N GLY A 353 3.74 -3.31 -19.20
CA GLY A 353 4.28 -4.29 -18.26
C GLY A 353 4.16 -5.76 -18.67
N LEU A 354 4.52 -6.67 -17.77
CA LEU A 354 4.35 -8.12 -18.01
C LEU A 354 2.85 -8.44 -18.12
N GLY A 355 2.42 -8.93 -19.28
CA GLY A 355 1.00 -9.08 -19.62
C GLY A 355 0.64 -8.41 -20.96
N ASP A 356 1.48 -7.48 -21.40
CA ASP A 356 1.52 -6.90 -22.75
C ASP A 356 2.33 -7.82 -23.68
N VAL A 357 1.65 -8.48 -24.62
CA VAL A 357 2.27 -9.47 -25.52
C VAL A 357 2.58 -8.86 -26.91
N ASP A 358 1.99 -7.73 -27.27
CA ASP A 358 2.07 -7.17 -28.62
C ASP A 358 2.20 -5.64 -28.74
N GLY A 359 2.23 -4.90 -27.62
CA GLY A 359 2.40 -3.45 -27.53
C GLY A 359 1.13 -2.67 -27.83
N ASP A 360 -0.05 -3.25 -27.57
CA ASP A 360 -1.34 -2.54 -27.63
C ASP A 360 -2.13 -2.66 -26.32
N LEU A 361 -2.95 -1.66 -25.99
CA LEU A 361 -3.69 -1.61 -24.72
C LEU A 361 -4.95 -2.51 -24.70
N ILE A 362 -5.25 -3.25 -25.78
CA ILE A 362 -6.59 -3.80 -26.02
C ILE A 362 -6.79 -5.18 -25.37
N ASN A 363 -5.74 -5.89 -24.95
CA ASN A 363 -5.88 -7.22 -24.32
C ASN A 363 -4.89 -7.53 -23.17
N ASP A 364 -4.33 -6.49 -22.55
CA ASP A 364 -3.25 -6.68 -21.59
C ASP A 364 -3.75 -6.98 -20.17
N ALA A 365 -3.13 -7.97 -19.54
CA ALA A 365 -3.34 -8.24 -18.12
C ALA A 365 -2.57 -7.19 -17.30
N VAL A 366 -3.18 -6.02 -17.11
CA VAL A 366 -2.57 -4.90 -16.40
C VAL A 366 -2.70 -5.14 -14.89
N PHE A 367 -3.81 -4.74 -14.24
CA PHE A 367 -4.03 -5.04 -12.82
C PHE A 367 -4.72 -6.39 -12.60
N SER A 368 -4.69 -6.87 -11.36
CA SER A 368 -5.62 -7.87 -10.83
C SER A 368 -6.44 -7.24 -9.70
N ASN A 369 -7.56 -7.85 -9.35
CA ASN A 369 -8.33 -7.43 -8.18
C ASN A 369 -7.54 -7.66 -6.87
N ALA A 370 -8.02 -7.11 -5.76
CA ALA A 370 -7.31 -7.07 -4.48
C ALA A 370 -6.82 -8.44 -3.96
N ASP A 371 -7.56 -9.52 -4.22
CA ASP A 371 -7.16 -10.88 -3.83
C ASP A 371 -6.27 -11.59 -4.86
N GLY A 372 -6.07 -11.00 -6.04
CA GLY A 372 -5.27 -11.54 -7.14
C GLY A 372 -5.95 -12.66 -7.92
N SER A 373 -7.23 -12.93 -7.70
CA SER A 373 -7.96 -14.04 -8.35
C SER A 373 -8.41 -13.75 -9.77
N LYS A 374 -8.49 -12.47 -10.18
CA LYS A 374 -8.98 -12.03 -11.48
C LYS A 374 -8.11 -10.92 -12.07
N TYR A 375 -7.70 -11.07 -13.33
CA TYR A 375 -7.08 -10.01 -14.12
C TYR A 375 -8.10 -8.97 -14.58
N LEU A 376 -7.70 -7.71 -14.59
CA LEU A 376 -8.49 -6.54 -14.94
C LEU A 376 -8.00 -5.96 -16.28
N PHE A 377 -8.52 -6.52 -17.37
CA PHE A 377 -8.32 -6.01 -18.74
C PHE A 377 -9.06 -4.68 -18.96
N GLU A 378 -8.78 -3.98 -20.06
CA GLU A 378 -9.60 -2.85 -20.49
C GLU A 378 -11.08 -3.26 -20.54
N GLY A 379 -11.95 -2.46 -19.91
CA GLY A 379 -13.38 -2.74 -19.88
C GLY A 379 -13.84 -3.69 -18.77
N GLU A 380 -12.93 -4.29 -17.99
CA GLU A 380 -13.29 -5.22 -16.93
C GLU A 380 -13.96 -4.56 -15.72
N THR A 381 -14.71 -5.36 -14.99
CA THR A 381 -15.40 -4.88 -13.78
C THR A 381 -14.48 -4.84 -12.56
N VAL A 382 -14.38 -3.66 -11.97
CA VAL A 382 -13.83 -3.40 -10.63
C VAL A 382 -14.98 -3.24 -9.65
N THR A 383 -14.87 -3.88 -8.48
CA THR A 383 -15.94 -3.92 -7.49
C THR A 383 -15.44 -3.44 -6.13
N ALA A 384 -16.24 -2.64 -5.45
CA ALA A 384 -16.03 -2.32 -4.03
C ALA A 384 -17.37 -2.27 -3.29
N THR A 385 -17.33 -2.48 -1.98
CA THR A 385 -18.54 -2.54 -1.15
C THR A 385 -18.53 -1.43 -0.12
N PHE A 386 -19.65 -0.73 0.04
CA PHE A 386 -19.88 0.20 1.15
C PHE A 386 -21.20 -0.13 1.83
N GLY A 387 -21.15 -0.38 3.14
CA GLY A 387 -22.27 -0.95 3.87
C GLY A 387 -22.70 -2.28 3.26
N GLN A 388 -23.94 -2.35 2.76
CA GLN A 388 -24.50 -3.54 2.11
C GLN A 388 -24.52 -3.44 0.58
N SER A 389 -24.08 -2.32 0.01
CA SER A 389 -24.15 -2.09 -1.43
C SER A 389 -22.83 -2.45 -2.09
N THR A 390 -22.89 -3.24 -3.15
CA THR A 390 -21.75 -3.49 -4.02
C THR A 390 -21.85 -2.56 -5.22
N TYR A 391 -20.75 -1.84 -5.45
CA TYR A 391 -20.61 -0.90 -6.52
C TYR A 391 -19.68 -1.50 -7.56
N ASN A 392 -20.12 -1.48 -8.81
CA ASN A 392 -19.40 -2.04 -9.94
C ASN A 392 -19.07 -0.93 -10.92
N TRP A 393 -17.80 -0.86 -11.30
CA TRP A 393 -17.27 0.07 -12.28
C TRP A 393 -16.56 -0.69 -13.38
N THR A 394 -16.48 -0.06 -14.55
CA THR A 394 -15.60 -0.51 -15.62
C THR A 394 -14.27 0.23 -15.52
N ILE A 395 -13.16 -0.51 -15.48
CA ILE A 395 -11.83 0.09 -15.59
C ILE A 395 -11.54 0.51 -17.03
N SER A 396 -10.95 1.69 -17.20
CA SER A 396 -10.35 2.10 -18.45
C SER A 396 -8.92 2.60 -18.22
N TYR A 397 -8.01 2.16 -19.09
CA TYR A 397 -6.61 2.55 -19.20
C TYR A 397 -6.39 3.59 -20.32
N SER A 398 -7.47 4.08 -20.95
CA SER A 398 -7.46 5.11 -22.00
C SER A 398 -8.28 6.35 -21.62
N GLY A 399 -8.47 6.53 -20.31
CA GLY A 399 -9.22 7.63 -19.74
C GLY A 399 -8.47 8.95 -19.78
N ASN A 400 -9.14 10.00 -19.32
CA ASN A 400 -8.59 11.33 -19.21
C ASN A 400 -9.11 12.01 -17.94
N ILE A 401 -8.21 12.55 -17.13
CA ILE A 401 -8.43 13.35 -15.93
C ILE A 401 -8.08 14.80 -16.28
N THR A 402 -8.96 15.73 -15.93
CA THR A 402 -8.66 17.16 -15.98
C THR A 402 -8.67 17.74 -14.58
N TRP A 403 -7.88 18.80 -14.37
CA TRP A 403 -7.68 19.39 -13.05
C TRP A 403 -8.28 20.78 -12.94
N ALA A 404 -9.04 21.02 -11.87
CA ALA A 404 -9.38 22.36 -11.44
C ALA A 404 -8.21 22.97 -10.66
N ASP A 405 -7.49 22.13 -9.89
CA ASP A 405 -6.27 22.47 -9.18
C ASP A 405 -5.40 21.20 -9.01
N GLY A 406 -4.39 21.05 -9.86
CA GLY A 406 -3.49 19.90 -9.84
C GLY A 406 -2.56 19.85 -8.61
N ASP A 407 -2.28 20.98 -7.97
CA ASP A 407 -1.43 21.04 -6.76
C ASP A 407 -2.13 20.51 -5.52
N ASN A 408 -3.47 20.54 -5.52
CA ASN A 408 -4.30 19.98 -4.46
C ASN A 408 -5.04 18.70 -4.87
N SER A 409 -4.75 18.17 -6.05
CA SER A 409 -5.45 17.05 -6.71
C SER A 409 -6.97 17.25 -6.78
N VAL A 410 -7.42 18.48 -7.05
CA VAL A 410 -8.84 18.77 -7.29
C VAL A 410 -9.16 18.50 -8.75
N VAL A 411 -9.85 17.39 -8.99
CA VAL A 411 -10.32 16.95 -10.31
C VAL A 411 -11.45 17.88 -10.81
N ASP A 412 -11.38 18.29 -12.07
CA ASP A 412 -12.42 19.03 -12.78
C ASP A 412 -13.38 18.08 -13.51
N SER A 413 -12.84 17.12 -14.28
CA SER A 413 -13.64 16.10 -14.97
C SER A 413 -12.89 14.80 -15.21
N ILE A 414 -13.65 13.71 -15.35
CA ILE A 414 -13.14 12.39 -15.74
C ILE A 414 -13.94 11.88 -16.95
N THR A 415 -13.22 11.39 -17.96
CA THR A 415 -13.80 10.70 -19.11
C THR A 415 -13.06 9.40 -19.38
N GLY A 416 -13.74 8.27 -19.54
CA GLY A 416 -13.08 6.95 -19.68
C GLY A 416 -13.18 6.29 -21.05
N THR A 417 -13.57 6.99 -22.11
CA THR A 417 -13.41 6.47 -23.48
C THR A 417 -12.82 7.56 -24.36
N GLY A 418 -11.64 7.33 -24.92
CA GLY A 418 -10.96 8.33 -25.74
C GLY A 418 -9.54 7.93 -26.10
N SER A 419 -8.73 8.89 -26.50
CA SER A 419 -7.29 8.75 -26.75
C SER A 419 -6.45 9.27 -25.57
N GLY A 420 -7.01 9.23 -24.36
CA GLY A 420 -6.30 9.65 -23.16
C GLY A 420 -5.34 8.55 -22.70
N LEU A 421 -4.55 8.86 -21.66
CA LEU A 421 -3.50 7.98 -21.15
C LEU A 421 -3.79 7.47 -19.73
N ASP A 422 -4.89 7.93 -19.13
CA ASP A 422 -5.13 7.83 -17.68
C ASP A 422 -5.88 6.56 -17.31
N VAL A 423 -5.68 6.13 -16.07
CA VAL A 423 -6.42 5.00 -15.49
C VAL A 423 -7.55 5.54 -14.63
N VAL A 424 -8.78 5.23 -15.04
CA VAL A 424 -10.01 5.75 -14.45
C VAL A 424 -11.05 4.66 -14.31
N LEU A 425 -12.02 4.86 -13.43
CA LEU A 425 -13.19 4.00 -13.32
C LEU A 425 -14.42 4.72 -13.89
N ILE A 426 -15.12 4.07 -14.81
CA ILE A 426 -16.30 4.61 -15.48
C ILE A 426 -17.52 3.73 -15.35
N GLY A 427 -18.68 4.37 -15.52
CA GLY A 427 -19.97 3.73 -15.32
C GLY A 427 -20.17 3.39 -13.85
N LEU A 428 -21.41 3.15 -13.48
CA LEU A 428 -21.75 2.61 -12.18
C LEU A 428 -23.02 1.82 -12.39
N SER A 429 -22.91 0.53 -12.18
CA SER A 429 -24.04 -0.24 -11.71
C SER A 429 -23.82 -0.49 -10.22
N SER A 430 -24.72 0.04 -9.41
CA SER A 430 -24.81 -0.40 -8.02
C SER A 430 -25.73 -1.61 -7.99
N GLU A 431 -25.21 -2.75 -7.58
CA GLU A 431 -26.06 -3.85 -7.13
C GLU A 431 -26.27 -3.65 -5.64
N VAL A 432 -27.48 -3.25 -5.26
CA VAL A 432 -27.87 -3.33 -3.86
C VAL A 432 -28.08 -4.82 -3.59
N ILE A 433 -27.09 -5.50 -3.03
CA ILE A 433 -27.37 -6.71 -2.27
C ILE A 433 -28.09 -6.20 -1.03
N GLN A 434 -29.40 -5.96 -1.13
CA GLN A 434 -30.16 -5.61 0.06
C GLN A 434 -30.05 -6.81 0.98
N SER A 435 -29.19 -6.75 2.00
CA SER A 435 -29.19 -7.76 3.05
C SER A 435 -30.03 -7.20 4.18
N LEU A 436 -31.09 -7.91 4.53
CA LEU A 436 -31.85 -7.49 5.70
C LEU A 436 -31.01 -7.79 6.92
N LEU A 437 -30.91 -6.84 7.85
CA LEU A 437 -30.32 -7.15 9.15
C LEU A 437 -31.09 -8.33 9.75
N GLY A 438 -30.38 -9.41 10.10
CA GLY A 438 -30.99 -10.65 10.54
C GLY A 438 -31.27 -11.70 9.46
N ASP A 439 -31.04 -11.43 8.16
CA ASP A 439 -31.06 -12.41 7.07
C ASP A 439 -29.69 -13.10 6.99
N TYR A 440 -29.48 -14.04 7.90
CA TYR A 440 -28.21 -14.74 8.07
C TYR A 440 -27.95 -15.82 7.01
N ASN A 441 -28.98 -16.23 6.27
CA ASN A 441 -28.81 -17.15 5.14
C ASN A 441 -28.70 -16.43 3.78
N GLY A 442 -28.95 -15.12 3.74
CA GLY A 442 -28.83 -14.26 2.56
C GLY A 442 -29.89 -14.51 1.50
N ASN A 443 -31.07 -15.02 1.87
CA ASN A 443 -32.14 -15.35 0.91
C ASN A 443 -33.09 -14.17 0.60
N GLY A 444 -32.86 -13.00 1.22
CA GLY A 444 -33.66 -11.80 1.05
C GLY A 444 -34.90 -11.75 1.94
N SER A 445 -34.99 -12.57 2.98
CA SER A 445 -36.06 -12.57 3.98
C SER A 445 -35.51 -12.89 5.37
N VAL A 446 -35.98 -12.17 6.40
CA VAL A 446 -35.64 -12.46 7.80
C VAL A 446 -36.71 -13.36 8.38
N ASP A 447 -36.44 -14.66 8.45
CA ASP A 447 -37.41 -15.66 8.88
C ASP A 447 -36.82 -16.68 9.88
N ALA A 448 -37.53 -17.80 10.07
CA ALA A 448 -37.15 -18.81 11.05
C ALA A 448 -35.90 -19.61 10.61
N ALA A 449 -35.54 -19.62 9.33
CA ALA A 449 -34.31 -20.25 8.85
C ALA A 449 -33.08 -19.47 9.33
N ASP A 450 -33.14 -18.13 9.38
CA ASP A 450 -32.05 -17.31 9.91
C ASP A 450 -31.83 -17.55 11.40
N TYR A 451 -32.92 -17.72 12.15
CA TYR A 451 -32.84 -18.10 13.56
C TYR A 451 -32.08 -19.41 13.77
N THR A 452 -32.21 -20.39 12.86
CA THR A 452 -31.45 -21.63 12.98
C THR A 452 -29.96 -21.42 12.79
N ILE A 453 -29.54 -20.52 11.90
CA ILE A 453 -28.13 -20.16 11.72
C ILE A 453 -27.58 -19.49 12.97
N TRP A 454 -28.25 -18.46 13.50
CA TRP A 454 -27.84 -17.82 14.75
C TRP A 454 -27.73 -18.83 15.90
N LYS A 455 -28.73 -19.69 16.05
CA LYS A 455 -28.78 -20.66 17.14
C LYS A 455 -27.65 -21.69 17.05
N ASP A 456 -27.36 -22.18 15.84
CA ASP A 456 -26.34 -23.20 15.63
C ASP A 456 -24.91 -22.62 15.73
N SER A 457 -24.77 -21.31 15.53
CA SER A 457 -23.50 -20.58 15.60
C SER A 457 -23.31 -19.74 16.87
N PHE A 458 -24.25 -19.80 17.83
CA PHE A 458 -24.19 -19.02 19.07
C PHE A 458 -22.89 -19.26 19.86
N GLY A 459 -22.16 -18.18 20.15
CA GLY A 459 -20.86 -18.18 20.82
C GLY A 459 -19.67 -18.42 19.90
N SER A 460 -19.88 -18.52 18.58
CA SER A 460 -18.80 -18.63 17.60
C SER A 460 -18.04 -17.32 17.45
N THR A 461 -16.71 -17.43 17.31
CA THR A 461 -15.78 -16.33 16.98
C THR A 461 -15.00 -16.61 15.70
N THR A 462 -15.37 -17.67 14.96
CA THR A 462 -14.65 -18.13 13.75
C THR A 462 -15.57 -18.31 12.56
N ASP A 463 -16.79 -18.80 12.79
CA ASP A 463 -17.89 -18.76 11.83
C ASP A 463 -18.82 -17.62 12.24
N LEU A 464 -18.79 -16.52 11.49
CA LEU A 464 -19.45 -15.25 11.81
C LEU A 464 -20.69 -15.02 10.93
N ALA A 465 -21.28 -16.07 10.35
CA ALA A 465 -22.44 -15.95 9.45
C ALA A 465 -23.65 -15.25 10.09
N ALA A 466 -23.79 -15.29 11.42
CA ALA A 466 -24.85 -14.59 12.16
C ALA A 466 -24.34 -13.45 13.07
N ASP A 467 -23.15 -12.90 12.80
CA ASP A 467 -22.66 -11.68 13.49
C ASP A 467 -23.32 -10.44 12.87
N GLY A 468 -24.56 -10.18 13.27
CA GLY A 468 -25.38 -9.10 12.73
C GLY A 468 -24.92 -7.71 13.15
N ASN A 469 -24.12 -7.60 14.21
CA ASN A 469 -23.59 -6.33 14.69
C ASN A 469 -22.10 -6.09 14.34
N GLY A 470 -21.41 -7.11 13.83
CA GLY A 470 -20.03 -7.03 13.33
C GLY A 470 -18.96 -6.93 14.41
N ASN A 471 -19.22 -7.40 15.63
CA ASN A 471 -18.26 -7.32 16.74
C ASN A 471 -17.27 -8.50 16.81
N GLY A 472 -17.37 -9.46 15.88
CA GLY A 472 -16.53 -10.65 15.83
C GLY A 472 -16.97 -11.77 16.77
N THR A 473 -18.17 -11.73 17.33
CA THR A 473 -18.73 -12.80 18.19
C THR A 473 -20.25 -12.89 18.04
N ILE A 474 -20.77 -14.08 17.75
CA ILE A 474 -22.22 -14.30 17.64
C ILE A 474 -22.83 -14.45 19.02
N ASP A 475 -23.65 -13.49 19.45
CA ASP A 475 -24.23 -13.46 20.79
C ASP A 475 -25.71 -13.02 20.83
N ALA A 476 -26.17 -12.58 22.01
CA ALA A 476 -27.55 -12.17 22.23
C ALA A 476 -27.91 -10.81 21.58
N ALA A 477 -26.91 -9.97 21.27
CA ALA A 477 -27.12 -8.75 20.50
C ALA A 477 -27.54 -9.08 19.07
N ASP A 478 -26.92 -10.11 18.45
CA ASP A 478 -27.29 -10.58 17.11
C ASP A 478 -28.69 -11.17 17.07
N TYR A 479 -29.06 -11.94 18.09
CA TYR A 479 -30.44 -12.39 18.25
C TYR A 479 -31.45 -11.23 18.25
N THR A 480 -31.09 -10.14 18.92
CA THR A 480 -31.95 -8.95 19.01
C THR A 480 -32.10 -8.32 17.62
N ILE A 481 -31.03 -8.29 16.84
CA ILE A 481 -31.05 -7.83 15.44
C ILE A 481 -32.00 -8.70 14.60
N TRP A 482 -31.87 -10.02 14.64
CA TRP A 482 -32.80 -10.91 13.93
C TRP A 482 -34.25 -10.68 14.37
N LYS A 483 -34.48 -10.64 15.69
CA LYS A 483 -35.83 -10.50 16.25
C LYS A 483 -36.49 -9.19 15.86
N ASP A 484 -35.75 -8.09 15.88
CA ASP A 484 -36.27 -6.76 15.56
C ASP A 484 -36.60 -6.61 14.07
N ASN A 485 -35.98 -7.43 13.22
CA ASN A 485 -36.19 -7.43 11.78
C ASN A 485 -37.03 -8.61 11.28
N PHE A 486 -37.48 -9.52 12.16
CA PHE A 486 -38.25 -10.72 11.78
C PHE A 486 -39.50 -10.37 10.96
N GLY A 487 -39.64 -11.03 9.81
CA GLY A 487 -40.71 -10.80 8.84
C GLY A 487 -40.41 -9.70 7.83
N SER A 488 -39.23 -9.09 7.87
CA SER A 488 -38.76 -8.19 6.81
C SER A 488 -38.42 -9.02 5.56
N SER A 489 -38.70 -8.48 4.38
CA SER A 489 -38.39 -9.11 3.09
C SER A 489 -38.06 -8.02 2.08
N LEU A 490 -37.13 -8.29 1.17
CA LEU A 490 -36.78 -7.34 0.11
C LEU A 490 -37.96 -7.15 -0.84
N ALA A 491 -38.35 -5.90 -1.09
CA ALA A 491 -39.39 -5.58 -2.07
C ALA A 491 -38.82 -5.74 -3.49
N GLY A 492 -38.85 -6.96 -4.02
CA GLY A 492 -38.31 -7.26 -5.36
C GLY A 492 -38.21 -8.74 -5.71
N VAL A 493 -38.24 -9.64 -4.72
CA VAL A 493 -38.34 -11.08 -5.00
C VAL A 493 -39.79 -11.40 -5.30
N ALA A 494 -40.18 -11.30 -6.57
CA ALA A 494 -41.44 -11.82 -7.04
C ALA A 494 -41.44 -13.34 -6.81
N THR A 495 -42.01 -13.79 -5.69
CA THR A 495 -42.44 -15.19 -5.56
C THR A 495 -43.40 -15.43 -6.71
N SER A 496 -42.99 -16.22 -7.69
CA SER A 496 -43.87 -16.65 -8.77
C SER A 496 -45.14 -17.21 -8.12
N ALA A 497 -46.28 -16.60 -8.43
CA ALA A 497 -47.55 -17.09 -7.94
C ALA A 497 -47.68 -18.54 -8.39
N VAL A 498 -47.60 -19.46 -7.43
CA VAL A 498 -47.84 -20.89 -7.66
C VAL A 498 -49.22 -20.99 -8.28
N PRO A 499 -49.35 -21.50 -9.52
CA PRO A 499 -50.67 -21.64 -10.14
C PRO A 499 -51.53 -22.52 -9.22
N GLU A 500 -52.65 -21.98 -8.73
CA GLU A 500 -53.56 -22.77 -7.91
C GLU A 500 -53.95 -24.05 -8.68
N PRO A 501 -53.94 -25.22 -8.04
CA PRO A 501 -54.25 -26.46 -8.71
C PRO A 501 -55.65 -26.36 -9.34
N ALA A 502 -55.77 -26.84 -10.58
CA ALA A 502 -57.00 -26.84 -11.40
C ALA A 502 -58.16 -27.70 -10.82
N SER A 503 -58.20 -27.90 -9.51
CA SER A 503 -59.18 -28.65 -8.75
C SER A 503 -60.59 -28.10 -8.93
N LEU A 504 -60.75 -26.77 -8.99
CA LEU A 504 -62.05 -26.13 -9.23
C LEU A 504 -62.53 -26.30 -10.68
N THR A 505 -61.61 -26.28 -11.64
CA THR A 505 -61.91 -26.52 -13.06
C THR A 505 -62.28 -27.98 -13.30
N LEU A 506 -61.60 -28.93 -12.65
CA LEU A 506 -61.97 -30.35 -12.66
C LEU A 506 -63.32 -30.60 -11.97
N PHE A 507 -63.61 -29.92 -10.86
CA PHE A 507 -64.90 -30.04 -10.18
C PHE A 507 -66.06 -29.48 -11.02
N ALA A 508 -65.85 -28.36 -11.72
CA ALA A 508 -66.84 -27.80 -12.65
C ALA A 508 -67.08 -28.68 -13.88
N LEU A 509 -66.04 -29.32 -14.42
CA LEU A 509 -66.17 -30.27 -15.53
C LEU A 509 -66.90 -31.56 -15.12
N LEU A 510 -66.69 -32.04 -13.89
CA LEU A 510 -67.41 -33.18 -13.34
C LEU A 510 -68.91 -32.88 -13.15
N LEU A 511 -69.27 -31.69 -12.67
CA LEU A 511 -70.67 -31.25 -12.55
C LEU A 511 -71.35 -31.06 -13.93
N GLY A 512 -70.59 -30.59 -14.93
CA GLY A 512 -71.06 -30.48 -16.32
C GLY A 512 -71.32 -31.83 -16.99
N ALA A 513 -70.49 -32.85 -16.71
CA ALA A 513 -70.67 -34.19 -17.28
C ALA A 513 -71.89 -34.92 -16.69
N VAL A 514 -72.20 -34.73 -15.40
CA VAL A 514 -73.36 -35.37 -14.74
C VAL A 514 -74.70 -34.81 -15.25
N THR A 515 -74.77 -33.52 -15.57
CA THR A 515 -76.01 -32.91 -16.09
C THR A 515 -76.35 -33.33 -17.53
N ILE A 516 -75.35 -33.68 -18.36
CA ILE A 516 -75.56 -34.18 -19.73
C ILE A 516 -76.09 -35.62 -19.74
N VAL A 517 -75.70 -36.45 -18.77
CA VAL A 517 -76.15 -37.85 -18.67
C VAL A 517 -77.60 -37.94 -18.15
N ILE A 518 -78.02 -37.01 -17.27
CA ILE A 518 -79.40 -37.00 -16.72
C ILE A 518 -80.43 -36.50 -17.75
N ARG A 519 -80.03 -35.68 -18.74
CA ARG A 519 -80.92 -35.19 -19.81
C ARG A 519 -81.16 -36.18 -20.98
N ARG A 520 -80.56 -37.37 -20.96
CA ARG A 520 -80.65 -38.38 -22.04
C ARG A 520 -81.42 -39.66 -21.67
N LYS A 521 -82.28 -39.63 -20.65
CA LYS A 521 -83.24 -40.70 -20.37
C LYS A 521 -84.67 -40.27 -20.63
#